data_AF-A0A183IY19-F1
#
_entry.id   AF-A0A183IY19-F1
#
_cell.length_a   1.000
_cell.length_b   1.000
_cell.length_c   1.000
_cell.angle_alpha   90.00
_cell.angle_beta   90.00
_cell.angle_gamma   90.00
#
_symmetry.space_group_name_H-M   'P 1'
#
loop_
_entity.id
_entity.type
_entity.pdbx_description
1 polymer ?
#
loop_
_entity_poly.entity_id
_entity_poly.type
_entity_poly.pdbx_seq_one_letter_code
_entity_poly.pdbx_strand_id
1 'polypeptide(L)'
;MAADPRNTLEFALKIRCANNRDAPKNCVELETLYENSKVYSKDLQWIPLGDQKQWFSEDDRPRAVSADILLAQLRPHQEIECRCHCVKGIGRDHAKFSPVAVASYRLMPEITLKRNHFSVDDALLLQSCFSKGVLQVHNHGDYAEVEVKNPRADMCSRNVFRYPKLASEVLLTKKKRHFIFTVESTGALTSAELVIEACRIMQQKCKVVLAAMDLVA
;
A
#
# COMPACT_ATOMS: atom_id res chain seq x y z
N MET A 1 -4.24 -1.72 -36.23
CA MET A 1 -5.62 -1.87 -35.71
C MET A 1 -5.90 -0.66 -34.85
N ALA A 2 -6.98 0.08 -35.11
CA ALA A 2 -7.36 1.22 -34.27
C ALA A 2 -7.77 0.71 -32.88
N ALA A 3 -7.36 1.42 -31.82
CA ALA A 3 -7.76 1.09 -30.45
C ALA A 3 -9.27 1.33 -30.27
N ASP A 4 -9.97 0.40 -29.62
CA ASP A 4 -11.40 0.54 -29.33
C ASP A 4 -11.59 1.47 -28.11
N PRO A 5 -12.36 2.57 -28.23
CA PRO A 5 -12.58 3.50 -27.13
C PRO A 5 -13.23 2.86 -25.90
N ARG A 6 -13.86 1.69 -26.00
CA ARG A 6 -14.52 1.03 -24.84
C ARG A 6 -13.57 0.24 -23.96
N ASN A 7 -12.40 -0.15 -24.46
CA ASN A 7 -11.49 -1.06 -23.74
C ASN A 7 -10.06 -0.52 -23.58
N THR A 8 -9.74 0.61 -24.22
CA THR A 8 -8.40 1.16 -24.26
C THR A 8 -8.40 2.65 -23.96
N LEU A 9 -7.47 3.10 -23.10
CA LEU A 9 -7.11 4.51 -22.94
C LEU A 9 -5.76 4.76 -23.61
N GLU A 10 -5.61 5.86 -24.33
CA GLU A 10 -4.34 6.24 -24.97
C GLU A 10 -3.67 7.39 -24.21
N PHE A 11 -2.37 7.26 -23.95
CA PHE A 11 -1.52 8.33 -23.44
C PHE A 11 -0.38 8.57 -24.41
N ALA A 12 0.01 9.82 -24.61
CA ALA A 12 1.21 10.19 -25.35
C ALA A 12 2.25 10.84 -24.46
N LEU A 13 3.51 10.54 -24.74
CA LEU A 13 4.68 11.21 -24.19
C LEU A 13 5.49 11.75 -25.34
N LYS A 14 5.64 13.07 -25.42
CA LYS A 14 6.45 13.74 -26.45
C LYS A 14 7.28 14.84 -25.80
N ILE A 15 8.54 14.52 -25.49
CA ILE A 15 9.45 15.43 -24.81
C ILE A 15 10.79 15.44 -25.51
N ARG A 16 11.34 16.64 -25.69
CA ARG A 16 12.69 16.87 -26.20
C ARG A 16 13.47 17.69 -25.18
N CYS A 17 14.68 17.25 -24.88
CA CYS A 17 15.60 17.96 -24.00
C CYS A 17 16.46 18.95 -24.79
N ALA A 18 16.61 20.16 -24.26
CA ALA A 18 17.35 21.25 -24.88
C ALA A 18 18.23 21.99 -23.85
N ASN A 19 19.25 22.69 -24.35
CA ASN A 19 20.04 23.59 -23.52
C ASN A 19 19.21 24.82 -23.15
N ASN A 20 19.17 25.14 -21.85
CA ASN A 20 18.59 26.39 -21.39
C ASN A 20 19.53 27.55 -21.76
N ARG A 21 19.07 28.47 -22.62
CA ARG A 21 19.87 29.61 -23.08
C ARG A 21 20.07 30.67 -22.00
N ASP A 22 19.19 30.70 -21.01
CA ASP A 22 19.19 31.66 -19.91
C ASP A 22 19.95 31.15 -18.67
N ALA A 23 20.58 29.98 -18.77
CA ALA A 23 21.31 29.38 -17.66
C ALA A 23 22.50 30.25 -17.20
N PRO A 24 22.70 30.46 -15.89
CA PRO A 24 23.84 31.20 -15.37
C PRO A 24 25.16 30.53 -15.75
N LYS A 25 26.18 31.32 -16.12
CA LYS A 25 27.49 30.81 -16.58
C LYS A 25 28.22 29.89 -15.59
N ASN A 26 27.90 29.99 -14.30
CA ASN A 26 28.52 29.21 -13.22
C ASN A 26 27.56 28.17 -12.60
N CYS A 27 26.43 27.86 -13.26
CA CYS A 27 25.48 26.89 -12.74
C CYS A 27 25.93 25.46 -13.03
N VAL A 28 25.82 24.57 -12.03
CA VAL A 28 26.13 23.13 -12.14
C VAL A 28 24.85 22.28 -12.08
N GLU A 29 23.73 22.88 -11.68
CA GLU A 29 22.45 22.17 -11.54
C GLU A 29 21.86 21.84 -12.90
N LEU A 30 21.66 20.54 -13.15
CA LEU A 30 21.15 20.02 -14.43
C LEU A 30 19.76 20.57 -14.78
N GLU A 31 18.92 20.86 -13.78
CA GLU A 31 17.57 21.40 -13.99
C GLU A 31 17.59 22.84 -14.48
N THR A 32 18.61 23.60 -14.08
CA THR A 32 18.82 24.99 -14.50
C THR A 32 19.55 25.05 -15.84
N LEU A 33 20.47 24.11 -16.08
CA LEU A 33 21.23 24.02 -17.33
C LEU A 33 20.41 23.52 -18.52
N TYR A 34 19.43 22.65 -18.27
CA TYR A 34 18.71 21.94 -19.33
C TYR A 34 17.20 21.95 -19.11
N GLU A 35 16.48 22.34 -20.16
CA GLU A 35 15.03 22.24 -20.20
C GLU A 35 14.62 20.78 -20.46
N ASN A 36 13.61 20.30 -19.72
CA ASN A 36 13.07 18.94 -19.84
C ASN A 36 14.11 17.82 -19.68
N SER A 37 15.13 18.03 -18.84
CA SER A 37 16.15 17.02 -18.53
C SER A 37 15.63 15.85 -17.71
N LYS A 38 14.53 16.04 -16.96
CA LYS A 38 13.85 15.00 -16.20
C LYS A 38 12.42 14.85 -16.74
N VAL A 39 12.07 13.63 -17.13
CA VAL A 39 10.74 13.27 -17.63
C VAL A 39 9.98 12.58 -16.51
N TYR A 40 8.82 13.10 -16.16
CA TYR A 40 7.99 12.62 -15.05
C TYR A 40 6.68 12.01 -15.55
N SER A 41 6.00 11.27 -14.70
CA SER A 41 4.70 10.66 -14.99
C SER A 41 3.60 11.66 -15.33
N LYS A 42 3.65 12.90 -14.81
CA LYS A 42 2.73 13.99 -15.19
C LYS A 42 2.82 14.39 -16.66
N ASP A 43 3.93 14.08 -17.32
CA ASP A 43 4.15 14.46 -18.71
C ASP A 43 3.43 13.49 -19.69
N LEU A 44 2.85 12.40 -19.17
CA LEU A 44 1.94 11.52 -19.91
C LEU A 44 0.59 12.22 -20.10
N GLN A 45 0.31 12.62 -21.34
CA GLN A 45 -0.91 13.31 -21.70
C GLN A 45 -1.96 12.32 -22.21
N TRP A 46 -3.14 12.31 -21.60
CA TRP A 46 -4.25 11.50 -22.06
C TRP A 46 -4.77 12.02 -23.41
N ILE A 47 -4.90 11.11 -24.38
CA ILE A 47 -5.50 11.36 -25.69
C ILE A 47 -6.85 10.65 -25.71
N PRO A 48 -7.98 11.38 -25.68
CA PRO A 48 -9.30 10.76 -25.71
C PRO A 48 -9.55 10.08 -27.05
N LEU A 49 -10.06 8.85 -27.01
CA LEU A 49 -10.49 8.10 -28.18
C LEU A 49 -12.01 8.19 -28.33
N GLY A 50 -12.50 8.54 -29.52
CA GLY A 50 -13.94 8.67 -29.80
C GLY A 50 -14.64 9.61 -28.81
N ASP A 51 -15.71 9.12 -28.18
CA ASP A 51 -16.54 9.90 -27.25
C ASP A 51 -16.03 9.91 -25.80
N GLN A 52 -14.85 9.34 -25.50
CA GLN A 52 -14.33 9.26 -24.13
C GLN A 52 -14.23 10.64 -23.44
N LYS A 53 -14.00 11.71 -24.20
CA LYS A 53 -13.97 13.07 -23.67
C LYS A 53 -15.29 13.47 -22.97
N GLN A 54 -16.41 12.85 -23.35
CA GLN A 54 -17.73 13.09 -22.75
C GLN A 54 -18.00 12.19 -21.54
N TRP A 55 -17.28 11.07 -21.38
CA TRP A 55 -17.48 10.12 -20.28
C TRP A 55 -16.79 10.57 -18.99
N PHE A 56 -15.67 11.29 -19.11
CA PHE A 56 -14.89 11.78 -17.97
C PHE A 56 -15.18 13.26 -17.74
N SER A 57 -15.43 13.65 -16.49
CA SER A 57 -15.46 15.05 -16.10
C SER A 57 -14.05 15.64 -16.12
N GLU A 58 -13.94 16.98 -16.08
CA GLU A 58 -12.64 17.67 -16.02
C GLU A 58 -11.77 17.19 -14.84
N ASP A 59 -12.39 16.95 -13.68
CA ASP A 59 -11.72 16.54 -12.44
C ASP A 59 -11.35 15.04 -12.41
N ASP A 60 -12.06 14.22 -13.19
CA ASP A 60 -11.89 12.76 -13.25
C ASP A 60 -11.26 12.28 -14.57
N ARG A 61 -10.50 13.16 -15.23
CA ARG A 61 -9.77 12.77 -16.43
C ARG A 61 -8.70 11.72 -16.11
N PRO A 62 -8.52 10.71 -17.00
CA PRO A 62 -7.44 9.76 -16.90
C PRO A 62 -6.08 10.46 -16.80
N ARG A 63 -5.33 10.11 -15.75
CA ARG A 63 -4.00 10.65 -15.45
C ARG A 63 -3.20 9.64 -14.64
N ALA A 64 -1.88 9.84 -14.57
CA ALA A 64 -1.06 9.13 -13.60
C ALA A 64 -1.47 9.50 -12.17
N VAL A 65 -1.54 8.51 -11.27
CA VAL A 65 -1.94 8.72 -9.87
C VAL A 65 -0.96 9.64 -9.13
N SER A 66 0.34 9.39 -9.30
CA SER A 66 1.42 10.25 -8.81
C SER A 66 2.06 10.96 -10.00
N ALA A 67 2.23 12.27 -9.85
CA ALA A 67 2.70 13.18 -10.90
C ALA A 67 4.25 13.27 -10.99
N ASP A 68 4.92 12.73 -9.99
CA ASP A 68 6.33 12.95 -9.65
C ASP A 68 7.20 11.68 -9.83
N ILE A 69 6.66 10.62 -10.43
CA ILE A 69 7.45 9.44 -10.78
C ILE A 69 8.39 9.81 -11.92
N LEU A 70 9.70 9.83 -11.65
CA LEU A 70 10.71 10.01 -12.67
C LEU A 70 10.73 8.79 -13.60
N LEU A 71 10.43 9.00 -14.89
CA LEU A 71 10.41 7.97 -15.91
C LEU A 71 11.75 7.86 -16.63
N ALA A 72 12.34 9.00 -16.98
CA ALA A 72 13.60 9.06 -17.72
C ALA A 72 14.38 10.34 -17.41
N GLN A 73 15.69 10.29 -17.62
CA GLN A 73 16.56 11.47 -17.62
C GLN A 73 17.19 11.62 -19.00
N LEU A 74 17.11 12.83 -19.54
CA LEU A 74 17.58 13.16 -20.88
C LEU A 74 18.78 14.10 -20.84
N ARG A 75 19.50 14.14 -21.95
CA ARG A 75 20.52 15.15 -22.28
C ARG A 75 20.11 15.92 -23.54
N PRO A 76 20.69 17.11 -23.76
CA PRO A 76 20.36 17.94 -24.91
C PRO A 76 20.39 17.13 -26.21
N HIS A 77 19.42 17.38 -27.08
CA HIS A 77 19.20 16.68 -28.36
C HIS A 77 18.62 15.26 -28.26
N GLN A 78 18.38 14.73 -27.05
CA GLN A 78 17.59 13.50 -26.90
C GLN A 78 16.10 13.82 -26.86
N GLU A 79 15.31 12.92 -27.44
CA GLU A 79 13.86 13.00 -27.43
C GLU A 79 13.24 11.63 -27.10
N ILE A 80 12.06 11.67 -26.48
CA ILE A 80 11.19 10.52 -26.28
C ILE A 80 9.86 10.88 -26.94
N GLU A 81 9.46 10.05 -27.90
CA GLU A 81 8.11 10.07 -28.49
C GLU A 81 7.51 8.66 -28.42
N CYS A 82 6.44 8.50 -27.63
CA CYS A 82 5.74 7.22 -27.56
C CYS A 82 4.24 7.40 -27.32
N ARG A 83 3.49 6.36 -27.69
CA ARG A 83 2.07 6.19 -27.39
C ARG A 83 1.89 4.94 -26.55
N CYS A 84 1.17 5.09 -25.45
CA CYS A 84 0.91 4.05 -24.46
C CYS A 84 -0.57 3.69 -24.51
N HIS A 85 -0.88 2.42 -24.74
CA HIS A 85 -2.24 1.89 -24.68
C HIS A 85 -2.46 1.21 -23.32
N CYS A 86 -3.36 1.76 -22.52
CA CYS A 86 -3.75 1.23 -21.23
C CYS A 86 -4.98 0.34 -21.38
N VAL A 87 -4.89 -0.90 -20.94
CA VAL A 87 -5.95 -1.91 -20.98
C VAL A 87 -6.25 -2.43 -19.59
N LYS A 88 -7.46 -2.96 -19.39
CA LYS A 88 -7.83 -3.62 -18.13
C LYS A 88 -7.16 -4.99 -18.04
N GLY A 89 -6.50 -5.26 -16.91
CA GLY A 89 -5.85 -6.53 -16.60
C GLY A 89 -6.07 -6.97 -15.15
N ILE A 90 -5.53 -8.14 -14.79
CA ILE A 90 -5.60 -8.68 -13.43
C ILE A 90 -4.19 -8.95 -12.90
N GLY A 91 -3.99 -8.78 -11.58
CA GLY A 91 -2.68 -8.99 -10.94
C GLY A 91 -2.10 -10.40 -11.11
N ARG A 92 -2.94 -11.41 -11.40
CA ARG A 92 -2.49 -12.77 -11.72
C ARG A 92 -1.72 -12.84 -13.04
N ASP A 93 -2.09 -12.01 -14.01
CA ASP A 93 -1.43 -11.94 -15.32
C ASP A 93 -0.10 -11.19 -15.21
N HIS A 94 -0.12 -10.02 -14.57
CA HIS A 94 1.10 -9.25 -14.32
C HIS A 94 0.97 -8.37 -13.07
N ALA A 95 2.06 -8.25 -12.29
CA ALA A 95 2.09 -7.50 -11.04
C ALA A 95 1.70 -6.01 -11.20
N LYS A 96 1.96 -5.40 -12.36
CA LYS A 96 1.55 -4.02 -12.70
C LYS A 96 0.04 -3.76 -12.59
N PHE A 97 -0.79 -4.81 -12.66
CA PHE A 97 -2.24 -4.74 -12.48
C PHE A 97 -2.69 -5.00 -11.05
N SER A 98 -1.77 -5.19 -10.10
CA SER A 98 -2.11 -5.25 -8.68
C SER A 98 -2.60 -3.86 -8.22
N PRO A 99 -3.83 -3.73 -7.70
CA PRO A 99 -4.36 -2.44 -7.26
C PRO A 99 -3.90 -2.05 -5.83
N VAL A 100 -3.14 -2.92 -5.18
CA VAL A 100 -2.64 -2.72 -3.80
C VAL A 100 -1.12 -2.73 -3.79
N ALA A 101 -0.56 -1.87 -2.94
CA ALA A 101 0.85 -1.93 -2.54
C ALA A 101 1.06 -3.10 -1.57
N VAL A 102 0.21 -3.18 -0.55
CA VAL A 102 0.13 -4.33 0.35
C VAL A 102 -1.32 -4.62 0.73
N ALA A 103 -1.70 -5.89 0.67
CA ALA A 103 -2.91 -6.39 1.30
C ALA A 103 -2.51 -7.58 2.16
N SER A 104 -2.61 -7.42 3.47
CA SER A 104 -2.24 -8.45 4.44
C SER A 104 -3.20 -8.44 5.61
N TYR A 105 -3.11 -9.48 6.44
CA TYR A 105 -3.81 -9.52 7.70
C TYR A 105 -2.94 -10.17 8.77
N ARG A 106 -3.27 -9.87 10.02
CA ARG A 106 -2.78 -10.63 11.18
C ARG A 106 -3.92 -10.93 12.13
N LEU A 107 -3.76 -11.97 12.93
CA LEU A 107 -4.71 -12.25 14.00
C LEU A 107 -4.48 -11.31 15.18
N MET A 108 -5.56 -10.96 15.88
CA MET A 108 -5.49 -10.18 17.12
C MET A 108 -4.64 -10.92 18.17
N PRO A 109 -3.53 -10.32 18.65
CA PRO A 109 -2.75 -10.89 19.75
C PRO A 109 -3.60 -11.00 21.02
N GLU A 110 -3.38 -12.08 21.76
CA GLU A 110 -4.01 -12.33 23.06
C GLU A 110 -2.92 -12.65 24.07
N ILE A 111 -2.74 -11.71 24.99
CA ILE A 111 -1.72 -11.75 26.04
C ILE A 111 -2.46 -11.96 27.34
N THR A 112 -2.20 -13.09 28.00
CA THR A 112 -2.76 -13.39 29.31
C THR A 112 -1.64 -13.47 30.32
N LEU A 113 -1.70 -12.61 31.35
CA LEU A 113 -0.81 -12.68 32.51
C LEU A 113 -1.41 -13.68 33.50
N LYS A 114 -0.62 -14.65 33.98
CA LYS A 114 -1.07 -15.61 34.99
C LYS A 114 -1.18 -14.99 36.38
N ARG A 115 -0.42 -13.91 36.60
CA ARG A 115 -0.49 -13.05 37.79
C ARG A 115 -0.29 -11.60 37.35
N ASN A 116 -0.85 -10.68 38.12
CA ASN A 116 -0.77 -9.24 37.81
C ASN A 116 0.22 -8.48 38.70
N HIS A 117 0.64 -9.07 39.82
CA HIS A 117 1.58 -8.45 40.77
C HIS A 117 3.01 -8.97 40.56
N PHE A 118 3.94 -8.06 40.35
CA PHE A 118 5.37 -8.31 40.13
C PHE A 118 6.20 -7.38 41.03
N SER A 119 7.49 -7.68 41.22
CA SER A 119 8.41 -6.66 41.73
C SER A 119 8.51 -5.52 40.70
N VAL A 120 8.85 -4.32 41.16
CA VAL A 120 8.97 -3.14 40.28
C VAL A 120 9.95 -3.42 39.13
N ASP A 121 11.10 -4.04 39.42
CA ASP A 121 12.10 -4.38 38.40
C ASP A 121 11.59 -5.43 37.39
N ASP A 122 10.91 -6.47 37.88
CA ASP A 122 10.33 -7.51 37.01
C ASP A 122 9.23 -6.92 36.11
N ALA A 123 8.41 -6.00 36.64
CA ALA A 123 7.35 -5.34 35.88
C ALA A 123 7.92 -4.44 34.77
N LEU A 124 8.97 -3.68 35.05
CA LEU A 124 9.67 -2.86 34.06
C LEU A 124 10.36 -3.73 33.00
N LEU A 125 11.00 -4.83 33.41
CA LEU A 125 11.59 -5.80 32.49
C LEU A 125 10.52 -6.46 31.61
N LEU A 126 9.40 -6.86 32.20
CA LEU A 126 8.26 -7.42 31.48
C LEU A 126 7.70 -6.42 30.47
N GLN A 127 7.50 -5.16 30.87
CA GLN A 127 7.06 -4.09 29.97
C GLN A 127 8.04 -3.90 28.79
N SER A 128 9.35 -3.98 29.03
CA SER A 128 10.38 -3.85 27.99
C SER A 128 10.37 -5.00 26.97
N CYS A 129 9.79 -6.15 27.32
CA CYS A 129 9.66 -7.29 26.40
C CYS A 129 8.59 -7.08 25.32
N PHE A 130 7.67 -6.12 25.50
CA PHE A 130 6.56 -5.85 24.59
C PHE A 130 6.69 -4.50 23.88
N SER A 131 5.90 -4.32 22.83
CA SER A 131 5.80 -3.02 22.16
C SER A 131 5.26 -1.95 23.13
N LYS A 132 5.71 -0.70 22.95
CA LYS A 132 5.29 0.42 23.80
C LYS A 132 3.76 0.56 23.81
N GLY A 133 3.18 0.74 25.00
CA GLY A 133 1.73 0.89 25.19
C GLY A 133 0.93 -0.41 25.23
N VAL A 134 1.56 -1.58 25.03
CA VAL A 134 0.90 -2.88 25.20
C VAL A 134 0.61 -3.17 26.66
N LEU A 135 1.63 -3.04 27.52
CA LEU A 135 1.52 -3.21 28.96
C LEU A 135 1.60 -1.88 29.69
N GLN A 136 0.68 -1.68 30.63
CA GLN A 136 0.69 -0.56 31.57
C GLN A 136 1.16 -1.07 32.93
N VAL A 137 2.08 -0.35 33.55
CA VAL A 137 2.61 -0.68 34.89
C VAL A 137 2.12 0.39 35.87
N HIS A 138 1.57 -0.06 37.00
CA HIS A 138 1.13 0.77 38.12
C HIS A 138 2.01 0.44 39.33
N ASN A 139 2.76 1.43 39.81
CA ASN A 139 3.68 1.25 40.92
C ASN A 139 2.98 1.58 42.25
N HIS A 140 3.02 0.65 43.20
CA HIS A 140 2.44 0.78 44.54
C HIS A 140 3.50 0.82 45.66
N GLY A 141 4.77 1.05 45.32
CA GLY A 141 5.89 1.07 46.26
C GLY A 141 6.50 -0.32 46.41
N ASP A 142 5.81 -1.21 47.14
CA ASP A 142 6.32 -2.55 47.47
C ASP A 142 6.20 -3.55 46.29
N TYR A 143 5.25 -3.29 45.40
CA TYR A 143 5.01 -4.09 44.20
C TYR A 143 4.51 -3.21 43.05
N ALA A 144 4.55 -3.77 41.85
CA ALA A 144 3.94 -3.18 40.67
C ALA A 144 2.85 -4.10 40.12
N GLU A 145 1.70 -3.51 39.78
CA GLU A 145 0.64 -4.18 39.05
C GLU A 145 0.82 -3.95 37.54
N VAL A 146 0.68 -5.01 36.75
CA VAL A 146 0.83 -4.97 35.29
C VAL A 146 -0.50 -5.33 34.64
N GLU A 147 -0.98 -4.43 33.77
CA GLU A 147 -2.21 -4.59 33.01
C GLU A 147 -1.91 -4.64 31.50
N VAL A 148 -2.62 -5.52 30.79
CA VAL A 148 -2.59 -5.57 29.31
C VAL A 148 -3.56 -4.52 28.74
N LYS A 149 -3.04 -3.33 28.44
CA LYS A 149 -3.84 -2.18 27.98
C LYS A 149 -4.19 -2.25 26.49
N ASN A 150 -3.21 -2.51 25.62
CA ASN A 150 -3.42 -2.53 24.17
C ASN A 150 -2.69 -3.70 23.49
N PRO A 151 -3.24 -4.91 23.56
CA PRO A 151 -2.63 -6.08 22.93
C PRO A 151 -2.59 -5.96 21.39
N ARG A 152 -3.40 -5.08 20.79
CA ARG A 152 -3.37 -4.82 19.36
C ARG A 152 -2.04 -4.21 18.92
N ALA A 153 -1.40 -3.40 19.75
CA ALA A 153 -0.13 -2.76 19.40
C ALA A 153 1.07 -3.72 19.42
N ASP A 154 0.91 -4.94 19.94
CA ASP A 154 2.00 -5.90 20.02
C ASP A 154 2.41 -6.43 18.64
N MET A 155 3.72 -6.43 18.40
CA MET A 155 4.36 -7.01 17.21
C MET A 155 4.78 -8.48 17.45
N CYS A 156 4.49 -9.03 18.62
CA CYS A 156 4.76 -10.42 19.00
C CYS A 156 6.25 -10.81 18.85
N SER A 157 7.16 -9.96 19.36
CA SER A 157 8.61 -10.17 19.35
C SER A 157 9.06 -11.46 20.05
N ARG A 158 8.23 -12.00 20.96
CA ARG A 158 8.53 -13.18 21.80
C ARG A 158 9.70 -12.97 22.78
N ASN A 159 10.10 -11.72 23.03
CA ASN A 159 11.22 -11.39 23.92
C ASN A 159 11.03 -11.90 25.36
N VAL A 160 9.79 -12.01 25.84
CA VAL A 160 9.48 -12.50 27.20
C VAL A 160 10.06 -13.91 27.46
N PHE A 161 10.15 -14.76 26.42
CA PHE A 161 10.69 -16.11 26.55
C PHE A 161 12.22 -16.16 26.73
N ARG A 162 12.91 -15.02 26.57
CA ARG A 162 14.34 -14.91 26.89
C ARG A 162 14.60 -14.91 28.40
N TYR A 163 13.58 -14.61 29.20
CA TYR A 163 13.66 -14.52 30.65
C TYR A 163 12.84 -15.65 31.28
N PRO A 164 13.46 -16.77 31.69
CA PRO A 164 12.73 -17.94 32.21
C PRO A 164 11.77 -17.61 33.35
N LYS A 165 12.14 -16.66 34.23
CA LYS A 165 11.34 -16.17 35.35
C LYS A 165 10.02 -15.51 34.92
N LEU A 166 10.00 -14.86 33.75
CA LEU A 166 8.81 -14.18 33.22
C LEU A 166 8.07 -15.04 32.19
N ALA A 167 8.78 -15.95 31.53
CA ALA A 167 8.24 -16.86 30.52
C ALA A 167 7.10 -17.74 31.08
N SER A 168 7.20 -18.19 32.33
CA SER A 168 6.15 -18.99 32.98
C SER A 168 4.90 -18.17 33.29
N GLU A 169 5.02 -16.85 33.42
CA GLU A 169 3.98 -15.94 33.90
C GLU A 169 3.10 -15.38 32.77
N VAL A 170 3.50 -15.57 31.52
CA VAL A 170 2.80 -15.02 30.35
C VAL A 170 2.38 -16.12 29.38
N LEU A 171 1.12 -16.08 28.98
CA LEU A 171 0.60 -16.87 27.88
C LEU A 171 0.36 -15.96 26.66
N LEU A 172 1.10 -16.24 25.59
CA LEU A 172 0.96 -15.55 24.31
C LEU A 172 0.19 -16.42 23.31
N THR A 173 -0.98 -15.96 22.92
CA THR A 173 -1.85 -16.63 21.94
C THR A 173 -2.41 -15.62 20.94
N LYS A 174 -3.30 -16.09 20.05
CA LYS A 174 -3.95 -15.26 19.02
C LYS A 174 -5.41 -15.68 18.91
N LYS A 175 -6.31 -14.70 18.79
CA LYS A 175 -7.74 -14.97 18.61
C LYS A 175 -8.00 -15.45 17.18
N LYS A 176 -8.26 -16.76 17.00
CA LYS A 176 -8.39 -17.42 15.68
C LYS A 176 -9.46 -16.82 14.75
N ARG A 177 -10.50 -16.20 15.30
CA ARG A 177 -11.64 -15.62 14.55
C ARG A 177 -11.60 -14.09 14.46
N HIS A 178 -10.50 -13.45 14.86
CA HIS A 178 -10.35 -12.00 14.84
C HIS A 178 -9.17 -11.61 13.94
N PHE A 179 -9.50 -11.12 12.75
CA PHE A 179 -8.54 -10.68 11.75
C PHE A 179 -8.42 -9.15 11.75
N ILE A 180 -7.20 -8.65 11.68
CA ILE A 180 -6.88 -7.24 11.50
C ILE A 180 -6.25 -7.12 10.12
N PHE A 181 -7.04 -6.61 9.16
CA PHE A 181 -6.59 -6.37 7.80
C PHE A 181 -5.88 -5.02 7.68
N THR A 182 -4.85 -5.00 6.83
CA THR A 182 -4.15 -3.80 6.39
C THR A 182 -4.14 -3.82 4.87
N VAL A 183 -4.78 -2.83 4.25
CA VAL A 183 -4.92 -2.70 2.80
C VAL A 183 -4.50 -1.30 2.38
N GLU A 184 -3.40 -1.23 1.64
CA GLU A 184 -2.84 -0.01 1.09
C GLU A 184 -3.03 -0.02 -0.42
N SER A 185 -3.84 0.92 -0.92
CA SER A 185 -4.07 1.10 -2.35
C SER A 185 -2.87 1.74 -3.03
N THR A 186 -2.67 1.44 -4.32
CA THR A 186 -1.74 2.20 -5.19
C THR A 186 -2.33 3.54 -5.65
N GLY A 187 -3.58 3.83 -5.30
CA GLY A 187 -4.26 5.11 -5.50
C GLY A 187 -5.19 5.19 -6.72
N ALA A 188 -5.31 4.11 -7.50
CA ALA A 188 -6.32 4.03 -8.58
C ALA A 188 -7.76 3.94 -8.06
N LEU A 189 -7.96 3.28 -6.92
CA LEU A 189 -9.24 3.19 -6.18
C LEU A 189 -8.97 3.35 -4.68
N THR A 190 -9.98 3.66 -3.88
CA THR A 190 -9.77 3.72 -2.42
C THR A 190 -9.63 2.31 -1.82
N SER A 191 -8.91 2.19 -0.69
CA SER A 191 -8.76 0.90 -0.01
C SER A 191 -10.10 0.27 0.38
N ALA A 192 -11.12 1.07 0.70
CA ALA A 192 -12.45 0.59 1.05
C ALA A 192 -13.16 -0.06 -0.16
N GLU A 193 -13.11 0.59 -1.32
CA GLU A 193 -13.68 0.06 -2.56
C GLU A 193 -13.00 -1.24 -2.98
N LEU A 194 -11.68 -1.34 -2.85
CA LEU A 194 -10.94 -2.56 -3.19
C LEU A 194 -11.42 -3.78 -2.40
N VAL A 195 -11.71 -3.62 -1.10
CA VAL A 195 -12.24 -4.71 -0.26
C VAL A 195 -13.65 -5.10 -0.71
N ILE A 196 -14.49 -4.14 -1.05
CA ILE A 196 -15.85 -4.39 -1.56
C ILE A 196 -15.78 -5.14 -2.90
N GLU A 197 -14.93 -4.69 -3.83
CA GLU A 197 -14.71 -5.36 -5.12
C GLU A 197 -14.19 -6.79 -4.94
N ALA A 198 -13.25 -7.00 -4.02
CA ALA A 198 -12.75 -8.35 -3.72
C ALA A 198 -13.87 -9.30 -3.27
N CYS A 199 -14.78 -8.83 -2.40
CA CYS A 199 -15.96 -9.58 -1.98
C CYS A 199 -16.92 -9.84 -3.14
N ARG A 200 -17.18 -8.85 -4.01
CA ARG A 200 -18.01 -9.01 -5.20
C ARG A 200 -17.45 -10.06 -6.17
N ILE A 201 -16.13 -10.04 -6.40
CA ILE A 201 -15.45 -11.04 -7.23
C ILE A 201 -15.58 -12.44 -6.64
N MET A 202 -15.46 -12.59 -5.31
CA MET A 202 -15.67 -13.88 -4.64
C MET A 202 -17.10 -14.38 -4.81
N GLN A 203 -18.10 -13.51 -4.62
CA GLN A 203 -19.51 -13.84 -4.85
C GLN A 203 -19.77 -14.25 -6.30
N GLN A 204 -19.20 -13.53 -7.27
CA GLN A 204 -19.35 -13.84 -8.68
C GLN A 204 -18.75 -15.21 -9.02
N LYS A 205 -17.59 -15.56 -8.45
CA LYS A 205 -16.99 -16.90 -8.62
C LYS A 205 -17.91 -18.00 -8.10
N CYS A 206 -18.52 -17.81 -6.93
CA CYS A 206 -19.48 -18.79 -6.40
C CYS A 206 -20.71 -18.93 -7.32
N LYS A 207 -21.25 -17.83 -7.83
CA LYS A 207 -22.39 -17.86 -8.78
C LYS A 207 -22.06 -18.61 -10.07
N VAL A 208 -20.85 -18.42 -10.60
CA VAL A 208 -20.39 -19.15 -11.80
C VAL A 208 -20.34 -20.65 -11.54
N VAL A 209 -19.83 -21.07 -10.39
CA VAL A 209 -19.78 -22.49 -10.02
C VAL A 209 -21.19 -23.07 -9.84
N LEU A 210 -22.09 -22.34 -9.19
CA LEU A 210 -23.49 -22.77 -9.02
C LEU A 210 -24.19 -22.94 -10.37
N ALA A 211 -24.10 -21.96 -11.25
CA ALA A 211 -24.68 -22.04 -12.59
C ALA A 211 -24.11 -23.20 -13.41
N ALA A 212 -22.81 -23.51 -13.24
CA ALA A 212 -22.20 -24.66 -13.88
C ALA A 212 -22.72 -26.00 -13.32
N MET A 213 -23.06 -26.06 -12.03
CA MET A 213 -23.68 -27.26 -11.43
C MET A 213 -25.10 -27.47 -11.97
N ASP A 214 -25.89 -26.40 -12.10
CA ASP A 214 -27.27 -26.46 -12.60
C ASP A 214 -27.35 -26.89 -14.08
N LEU A 215 -26.28 -26.66 -14.87
CA LEU A 215 -26.19 -27.11 -16.26
C LEU A 215 -25.89 -28.60 -16.42
N VAL A 216 -25.38 -29.25 -15.37
CA VAL A 216 -24.96 -30.66 -15.38
C VAL A 216 -25.98 -31.57 -14.67
N ALA A 217 -26.90 -30.98 -13.89
CA ALA A 217 -28.02 -31.65 -13.24
C ALA A 217 -29.21 -31.83 -14.20
#